data_AF-A0A8J2JF55-F1
#
_entry.id   AF-A0A8J2JF55-F1
#
_cell.length_a   1.000
_cell.length_b   1.000
_cell.length_c   1.000
_cell.angle_alpha   90.00
_cell.angle_beta   90.00
_cell.angle_gamma   90.00
#
_symmetry.space_group_name_H-M   'P 1'
#
loop_
_entity.id
_entity.type
_entity.pdbx_description
1 polymer ?
#
loop_
_entity_poly.entity_id
_entity_poly.type
_entity_poly.pdbx_seq_one_letter_code
_entity_poly.pdbx_strand_id
1 'polypeptide(L)'
;MPPFYNHPFVEGLSLVPRDMSANDNPLKSVNPSPDTALKIVASVWVVGWLVFGLISVISLNSRGQAGYWIPDWYLDTDGKKRAKLSVATWWLCVLLFWPIIWIIYLVGITWRAIKRGWNKWKENKTKRLAEDSSEEV
;
A
#
# COMPACT_ATOMS: atom_id res chain seq x y z
N MET A 1 -51.62 -5.95 -15.88
CA MET A 1 -50.38 -5.27 -15.46
C MET A 1 -49.66 -6.19 -14.49
N PRO A 2 -48.40 -6.57 -14.73
CA PRO A 2 -47.66 -7.40 -13.78
C PRO A 2 -47.27 -6.57 -12.53
N PRO A 3 -47.19 -7.18 -11.34
CA PRO A 3 -46.71 -6.49 -10.14
C PRO A 3 -45.19 -6.28 -10.25
N PHE A 4 -44.76 -5.03 -10.07
CA PHE A 4 -43.35 -4.69 -9.93
C PHE A 4 -42.86 -5.18 -8.56
N TYR A 5 -41.98 -6.18 -8.57
CA TYR A 5 -41.21 -6.54 -7.39
C TYR A 5 -40.15 -5.45 -7.16
N ASN A 6 -40.36 -4.62 -6.14
CA ASN A 6 -39.35 -3.67 -5.68
C ASN A 6 -38.23 -4.46 -5.01
N HIS A 7 -37.00 -4.30 -5.52
CA HIS A 7 -35.81 -4.84 -4.89
C HIS A 7 -35.56 -4.11 -3.56
N PRO A 8 -35.27 -4.82 -2.46
CA PRO A 8 -35.01 -4.22 -1.14
C PRO A 8 -33.77 -3.31 -1.10
N PHE A 9 -32.93 -3.36 -2.14
CA PHE A 9 -31.78 -2.48 -2.29
C PHE A 9 -32.17 -1.02 -2.58
N VAL A 10 -33.34 -0.78 -3.20
CA VAL A 10 -33.78 0.57 -3.58
C VAL A 10 -34.48 1.29 -2.40
N GLU A 11 -35.13 0.54 -1.51
CA GLU A 11 -35.74 1.09 -0.29
C GLU A 11 -34.71 1.65 0.70
N GLY A 12 -33.48 1.12 0.70
CA GLY A 12 -32.36 1.69 1.45
C GLY A 12 -31.88 3.05 0.95
N LEU A 13 -32.22 3.42 -0.29
CA LEU A 13 -31.91 4.73 -0.89
C LEU A 13 -33.07 5.73 -0.79
N SER A 14 -34.29 5.30 -0.44
CA SER A 14 -35.46 6.18 -0.36
C SER A 14 -35.77 6.70 1.05
N LEU A 15 -35.03 6.27 2.08
CA LEU A 15 -35.15 6.81 3.45
C LEU A 15 -34.34 8.11 3.64
N VAL A 16 -34.48 9.06 2.71
CA VAL A 16 -34.06 10.44 2.93
C VAL A 16 -35.34 11.24 3.23
N PRO A 17 -35.62 11.58 4.50
CA PRO A 17 -36.72 12.46 4.85
C PRO A 17 -36.54 13.81 4.12
N ARG A 18 -37.56 14.19 3.34
CA ARG A 18 -37.59 15.39 2.49
C ARG A 18 -37.74 16.69 3.31
N ASP A 19 -37.70 16.61 4.63
CA ASP A 19 -37.95 17.70 5.58
C ASP A 19 -36.71 18.12 6.41
N MET A 20 -35.51 17.63 6.10
CA MET A 20 -34.27 18.18 6.70
C MET A 20 -33.93 19.55 6.09
N SER A 21 -34.47 20.56 6.77
CA SER A 21 -34.03 21.95 6.86
C SER A 21 -32.56 22.16 6.49
N ALA A 22 -32.34 23.13 5.62
CA ALA A 22 -31.06 23.50 5.01
C ALA A 22 -30.01 24.13 5.98
N ASN A 23 -29.99 23.78 7.27
CA ASN A 23 -29.03 24.37 8.22
C ASN A 23 -28.41 23.36 9.21
N ASP A 24 -28.73 22.08 9.09
CA ASP A 24 -28.40 21.07 10.09
C ASP A 24 -27.19 20.28 9.61
N ASN A 25 -26.07 20.95 9.32
CA ASN A 25 -24.85 20.24 8.98
C ASN A 25 -24.36 19.49 10.24
N PRO A 26 -24.43 18.14 10.31
CA PRO A 26 -23.98 17.39 11.48
C PRO A 26 -22.47 17.54 11.73
N LEU A 27 -21.75 18.11 10.77
CA LEU A 27 -20.33 18.47 10.85
C LEU A 27 -20.05 19.74 11.66
N LYS A 28 -21.08 20.53 12.03
CA LYS A 28 -20.94 21.83 12.71
C LYS A 28 -21.19 21.78 14.23
N SER A 29 -21.62 20.64 14.78
CA SER A 29 -21.83 20.52 16.23
C SER A 29 -20.51 20.35 16.97
N VAL A 30 -20.33 21.09 18.07
CA VAL A 30 -19.16 21.05 18.96
C VAL A 30 -19.01 19.67 19.63
N ASN A 31 -20.10 18.90 19.72
CA ASN A 31 -20.13 17.50 20.15
C ASN A 31 -20.84 16.65 19.07
N PRO A 32 -20.11 16.06 18.10
CA PRO A 32 -20.71 15.12 17.16
C PRO A 32 -21.13 13.83 17.87
N SER A 33 -22.20 13.18 17.39
CA SER A 33 -22.57 11.85 17.91
C SER A 33 -21.43 10.85 17.69
N PRO A 34 -21.27 9.82 18.55
CA PRO A 34 -20.20 8.83 18.43
C PRO A 34 -20.12 8.19 17.03
N ASP A 35 -21.27 7.93 16.42
CA ASP A 35 -21.37 7.39 15.05
C ASP A 35 -20.84 8.37 13.99
N THR A 36 -21.08 9.66 14.17
CA THR A 36 -20.59 10.72 13.28
C THR A 36 -19.08 10.89 13.45
N ALA A 37 -18.59 10.89 14.69
CA ALA A 37 -17.16 10.94 14.99
C ALA A 37 -16.43 9.75 14.38
N LEU A 38 -16.95 8.52 14.52
CA LEU A 38 -16.37 7.31 13.93
C LEU A 38 -16.33 7.38 12.39
N LYS A 39 -17.39 7.89 11.75
CA LYS A 39 -17.40 8.08 10.28
C LYS A 39 -16.34 9.07 9.81
N ILE A 40 -16.15 10.17 10.55
CA ILE A 40 -15.11 11.16 10.24
C ILE A 40 -13.72 10.57 10.45
N VAL A 41 -13.48 9.88 11.56
CA VAL A 41 -12.19 9.23 11.82
C VAL A 41 -11.90 8.18 10.76
N ALA A 42 -12.88 7.34 10.42
CA ALA A 42 -12.73 6.34 9.37
C ALA A 42 -12.45 6.97 8.00
N SER A 43 -13.15 8.05 7.64
CA SER A 43 -12.93 8.72 6.35
C SER A 43 -11.55 9.37 6.29
N VAL A 44 -11.12 10.07 7.34
CA VAL A 44 -9.76 10.64 7.46
C VAL A 44 -8.71 9.53 7.40
N TRP A 45 -8.96 8.40 8.06
CA TRP A 45 -8.05 7.26 8.05
C TRP A 45 -7.93 6.64 6.64
N VAL A 46 -9.04 6.43 5.94
CA VAL A 46 -9.04 5.91 4.56
C VAL A 46 -8.32 6.87 3.62
N VAL A 47 -8.58 8.17 3.72
CA VAL A 47 -7.91 9.20 2.90
C VAL A 47 -6.41 9.21 3.20
N GLY A 48 -6.03 9.22 4.48
CA GLY A 48 -4.63 9.14 4.90
C GLY A 48 -3.93 7.90 4.37
N TRP A 49 -4.59 6.74 4.47
CA TRP A 49 -4.06 5.47 3.96
C TRP A 49 -3.77 5.52 2.46
N LEU A 50 -4.71 6.03 1.67
CA LEU A 50 -4.56 6.13 0.22
C LEU A 50 -3.48 7.14 -0.18
N VAL A 51 -3.41 8.29 0.49
CA VAL A 51 -2.38 9.31 0.23
C VAL A 51 -0.99 8.75 0.56
N PHE A 52 -0.82 8.08 1.71
CA PHE A 52 0.44 7.43 2.07
C PHE A 52 0.79 6.27 1.12
N GLY A 53 -0.20 5.48 0.69
CA GLY A 53 -0.01 4.45 -0.32
C GLY A 53 0.49 5.04 -1.64
N LEU A 54 -0.07 6.17 -2.07
CA LEU A 54 0.36 6.87 -3.29
C LEU A 54 1.79 7.42 -3.17
N ILE A 55 2.13 8.07 -2.05
CA ILE A 55 3.49 8.55 -1.79
C ILE A 55 4.48 7.38 -1.80
N SER A 56 4.09 6.22 -1.24
CA SER A 56 4.89 5.00 -1.23
C SER A 56 5.16 4.47 -2.64
N VAL A 57 4.12 4.41 -3.47
CA VAL A 57 4.23 4.06 -4.89
C VAL A 57 5.24 4.98 -5.57
N ILE A 58 5.07 6.30 -5.44
CA ILE A 58 5.96 7.27 -6.07
C ILE A 58 7.41 7.10 -5.58
N SER A 59 7.62 6.92 -4.27
CA SER A 59 8.94 6.76 -3.66
C SER A 59 9.66 5.48 -4.09
N LEU A 60 8.92 4.40 -4.32
CA LEU A 60 9.48 3.15 -4.87
C LEU A 60 9.84 3.30 -6.35
N ASN A 61 9.05 4.06 -7.12
CA ASN A 61 9.29 4.30 -8.54
C ASN A 61 10.38 5.35 -8.82
N SER A 62 10.56 6.35 -7.94
CA SER A 62 11.49 7.46 -8.14
C SER A 62 12.97 7.08 -7.94
N ARG A 63 13.27 5.94 -7.31
CA ARG A 63 14.64 5.47 -7.05
C ARG A 63 15.33 4.81 -8.26
N GLY A 64 14.90 5.14 -9.48
CA GLY A 64 15.71 5.00 -10.70
C GLY A 64 15.42 3.78 -11.57
N GLN A 65 14.48 2.91 -11.20
CA GLN A 65 14.01 1.85 -12.09
C GLN A 65 12.49 1.73 -11.97
N ALA A 66 11.78 2.52 -12.76
CA ALA A 66 10.37 2.27 -13.05
C ALA A 66 10.14 0.79 -13.48
N GLY A 67 11.18 0.09 -13.96
CA GLY A 67 11.14 -1.31 -14.38
C GLY A 67 11.34 -2.39 -13.31
N TYR A 68 11.78 -2.12 -12.07
CA TYR A 68 12.06 -3.23 -11.12
C TYR A 68 10.79 -3.79 -10.45
N TRP A 69 9.79 -2.93 -10.22
CA TRP A 69 8.51 -3.31 -9.60
C TRP A 69 7.39 -3.52 -10.62
N ILE A 70 7.71 -3.25 -11.89
CA ILE A 70 6.87 -3.58 -13.03
C ILE A 70 7.23 -5.01 -13.42
N PRO A 71 6.33 -5.99 -13.25
CA PRO A 71 6.64 -7.37 -13.56
C PRO A 71 6.95 -7.56 -15.05
N ASP A 72 7.78 -8.53 -15.43
CA ASP A 72 8.19 -8.71 -16.84
C ASP A 72 7.02 -8.96 -17.80
N TRP A 73 5.90 -9.51 -17.30
CA TRP A 73 4.64 -9.65 -18.07
C TRP A 73 4.02 -8.32 -18.51
N TYR A 74 4.44 -7.19 -17.91
CA TYR A 74 3.97 -5.85 -18.22
C TYR A 74 4.46 -5.36 -19.59
N LEU A 75 5.64 -5.83 -20.04
CA LEU A 75 6.25 -5.45 -21.32
C LEU A 75 5.96 -6.46 -22.45
N ASP A 76 5.59 -7.70 -22.09
CA ASP A 76 5.48 -8.83 -23.04
C ASP A 76 4.03 -9.14 -23.48
N THR A 77 3.14 -8.14 -23.48
CA THR A 77 1.74 -8.36 -23.89
C THR A 77 1.36 -7.48 -25.07
N ASP A 78 1.14 -8.12 -26.23
CA ASP A 78 0.60 -7.55 -27.47
C ASP A 78 -0.84 -7.00 -27.32
N GLY A 79 -1.05 -6.00 -26.44
CA GLY A 79 -2.30 -5.23 -26.36
C GLY A 79 -3.54 -5.99 -25.85
N LYS A 80 -3.41 -7.21 -25.32
CA LYS A 80 -4.56 -7.98 -24.81
C LYS A 80 -5.21 -7.26 -23.62
N LYS A 81 -6.53 -7.01 -23.69
CA LYS A 81 -7.34 -6.33 -22.65
C LYS A 81 -7.15 -6.87 -21.22
N ARG A 82 -6.81 -8.15 -21.08
CA ARG A 82 -6.49 -8.81 -19.80
C ARG A 82 -5.21 -8.30 -19.15
N ALA A 83 -4.20 -7.92 -19.93
CA ALA A 83 -2.96 -7.36 -19.41
C ALA A 83 -3.21 -6.00 -18.74
N LYS A 84 -4.00 -5.13 -19.39
CA LYS A 84 -4.41 -3.84 -18.81
C LYS A 84 -5.15 -3.99 -17.48
N LEU A 85 -5.99 -5.02 -17.35
CA LEU A 85 -6.70 -5.31 -16.10
C LEU A 85 -5.71 -5.76 -15.00
N SER A 86 -4.78 -6.65 -15.32
CA SER A 86 -3.74 -7.09 -14.37
C SER A 86 -2.87 -5.94 -13.88
N VAL A 87 -2.59 -4.95 -14.74
CA VAL A 87 -1.88 -3.72 -14.34
C VAL A 87 -2.68 -2.93 -13.31
N ALA A 88 -3.97 -2.68 -13.56
CA ALA A 88 -4.81 -1.97 -12.61
C ALA A 88 -4.91 -2.72 -11.28
N THR A 89 -5.08 -4.04 -11.32
CA THR A 89 -5.10 -4.90 -10.13
C THR A 89 -3.77 -4.86 -9.38
N TRP A 90 -2.63 -4.86 -10.09
CA TRP A 90 -1.31 -4.77 -9.48
C TRP A 90 -1.15 -3.46 -8.70
N TRP A 91 -1.45 -2.32 -9.33
CA TRP A 91 -1.38 -1.02 -8.66
C TRP A 91 -2.36 -0.90 -7.50
N LEU A 92 -3.55 -1.49 -7.60
CA LEU A 92 -4.51 -1.55 -6.51
C LEU A 92 -3.95 -2.35 -5.32
N CYS A 93 -3.32 -3.51 -5.58
CA CYS A 93 -2.65 -4.29 -4.55
C CYS A 93 -1.52 -3.48 -3.88
N VAL A 94 -0.70 -2.77 -4.65
CA VAL A 94 0.36 -1.93 -4.10
C VAL A 94 -0.20 -0.81 -3.23
N LEU A 95 -1.28 -0.13 -3.66
CA LEU A 95 -1.93 0.93 -2.89
C LEU A 95 -2.58 0.42 -1.60
N LEU A 96 -3.18 -0.77 -1.63
CA LEU A 96 -3.85 -1.33 -0.45
C LEU A 96 -2.86 -1.94 0.55
N PHE A 97 -1.83 -2.62 0.06
CA PHE A 97 -0.89 -3.40 0.87
C PHE A 97 0.49 -2.73 1.00
N TRP A 98 0.58 -1.43 0.75
CA TRP A 98 1.83 -0.66 0.87
C TRP A 98 2.59 -0.89 2.20
N PRO A 99 1.98 -1.02 3.39
CA PRO A 99 2.73 -1.20 4.62
C PRO A 99 3.48 -2.54 4.66
N ILE A 100 2.87 -3.60 4.14
CA ILE A 100 3.51 -4.92 4.05
C ILE A 100 4.71 -4.85 3.10
N ILE A 101 4.56 -4.15 1.98
CA ILE A 101 5.64 -3.93 1.01
C ILE A 101 6.81 -3.21 1.69
N TRP A 102 6.57 -2.18 2.49
CA TRP A 102 7.62 -1.50 3.25
C TRP A 102 8.31 -2.39 4.27
N ILE A 103 7.56 -3.21 5.02
CA ILE A 103 8.14 -4.15 5.98
C ILE A 103 9.11 -5.10 5.26
N ILE A 104 8.67 -5.72 4.16
CA ILE A 104 9.51 -6.64 3.38
C ILE A 104 10.72 -5.89 2.81
N TYR A 105 10.53 -4.67 2.30
CA TYR A 105 11.60 -3.86 1.72
C TYR A 105 12.67 -3.50 2.76
N LEU A 106 12.25 -3.03 3.95
CA LEU A 106 13.16 -2.69 5.04
C LEU A 106 13.89 -3.93 5.57
N VAL A 107 13.19 -5.05 5.76
CA VAL A 107 13.80 -6.33 6.13
C VAL A 107 14.86 -6.74 5.09
N GLY A 108 14.54 -6.63 3.81
CA GLY A 108 15.47 -6.94 2.72
C GLY A 108 16.71 -6.04 2.70
N ILE A 109 16.56 -4.73 2.93
CA ILE A 109 17.70 -3.81 3.04
C ILE A 109 18.58 -4.15 4.24
N THR A 110 17.96 -4.31 5.41
CA THR A 110 18.66 -4.64 6.65
C THR A 110 19.39 -5.97 6.53
N TRP A 111 18.74 -6.99 5.97
CA TRP A 111 19.35 -8.29 5.72
C TRP A 111 20.56 -8.18 4.78
N ARG A 112 20.44 -7.43 3.68
CA ARG A 112 21.57 -7.18 2.76
C ARG A 112 22.72 -6.42 3.43
N ALA A 113 22.44 -5.53 4.36
CA ALA A 113 23.46 -4.82 5.12
C ALA A 113 24.18 -5.77 6.10
N ILE A 114 23.42 -6.56 6.86
CA ILE A 114 23.95 -7.57 7.78
C ILE A 114 24.81 -8.58 7.04
N LYS A 115 24.31 -9.14 5.92
CA LYS A 115 25.06 -10.11 5.11
C LYS A 115 26.37 -9.52 4.58
N ARG A 116 26.36 -8.26 4.15
CA ARG A 116 27.58 -7.56 3.71
C ARG A 116 28.57 -7.37 4.86
N GLY A 117 28.10 -6.98 6.04
CA GLY A 117 28.94 -6.87 7.24
C GLY A 117 29.55 -8.20 7.66
N TRP A 118 28.74 -9.26 7.67
CA TRP A 118 29.17 -10.61 8.00
C TRP A 118 30.23 -11.14 7.03
N ASN A 119 30.02 -10.98 5.73
CA ASN A 119 30.98 -11.40 4.72
C ASN A 119 32.32 -10.67 4.88
N LYS A 120 32.29 -9.35 5.08
CA LYS A 120 33.51 -8.56 5.34
C LYS A 120 34.24 -8.98 6.60
N TRP A 121 33.51 -9.27 7.69
CA TRP A 121 34.11 -9.76 8.92
C TRP A 121 34.79 -11.12 8.72
N LYS A 122 34.12 -12.04 8.01
CA LYS A 122 34.66 -13.36 7.69
C LYS A 122 35.95 -13.25 6.87
N GLU A 123 35.95 -12.41 5.82
CA GLU A 123 37.14 -12.15 5.00
C GLU A 123 38.30 -11.59 5.83
N ASN A 124 38.03 -10.62 6.70
CA ASN A 124 39.05 -10.03 7.57
C ASN A 124 39.61 -11.04 8.59
N LYS A 125 38.76 -11.93 9.13
CA LYS A 125 39.19 -12.97 10.05
C LYS A 125 40.11 -13.98 9.36
N THR A 126 39.78 -14.41 8.15
CA THR A 126 40.63 -15.32 7.36
C THR A 126 41.98 -14.69 7.03
N LYS A 127 42.02 -13.40 6.67
CA LYS A 127 43.28 -12.69 6.41
C LYS A 127 44.20 -12.64 7.64
N ARG A 128 43.66 -12.30 8.81
CA ARG A 128 44.43 -12.28 10.07
C ARG A 128 45.02 -13.64 10.43
N LEU A 129 44.24 -14.71 10.24
CA LEU A 129 44.72 -16.07 10.51
C LEU A 129 45.82 -16.51 9.52
N ALA A 130 45.76 -16.05 8.28
CA ALA A 130 46.79 -16.33 7.28
C ALA A 130 48.10 -15.57 7.58
N GLU A 131 48.01 -14.33 8.03
CA GLU A 131 49.15 -13.50 8.44
C GLU A 131 49.87 -14.10 9.65
N ASP A 132 49.13 -14.46 10.70
CA ASP A 132 49.65 -15.11 11.92
C ASP A 132 50.38 -16.43 11.59
N SER A 133 49.81 -17.26 10.70
CA SER A 133 50.46 -18.50 10.26
C SER A 133 51.71 -18.31 9.41
N SER A 134 51.89 -17.12 8.81
CA SER A 134 53.08 -16.80 8.02
C SER A 134 54.21 -16.20 8.84
N GLU A 135 53.91 -15.67 10.04
CA GLU A 135 54.92 -15.18 10.99
C GLU A 135 55.50 -16.31 11.86
N GLU A 136 54.78 -17.43 12.03
CA GLU A 136 55.25 -18.61 12.79
C GLU A 136 56.22 -19.54 12.01
N VAL A 137 56.45 -19.30 10.71
CA VAL A 137 57.30 -20.12 9.82
C VAL A 137 58.62 -19.41 9.50
#